data_AF-A0A943TQP3-F1
#
_entry.id   AF-A0A943TQP3-F1
#
_cell.length_a   1.000
_cell.length_b   1.000
_cell.length_c   1.000
_cell.angle_alpha   90.00
_cell.angle_beta   90.00
_cell.angle_gamma   90.00
#
_symmetry.space_group_name_H-M   'P 1'
#
loop_
_entity.id
_entity.type
_entity.pdbx_description
1 polymer ?
#
loop_
_entity_poly.entity_id
_entity_poly.type
_entity_poly.pdbx_seq_one_letter_code
_entity_poly.pdbx_strand_id
1 'polypeptide(L)' 'MDNTDWKEKIVQLRKRDRLRRANAIHLHCVDCVGYELYAVTKCTCYHCPLWEWRTGAYTPLVKHEEISGGTF' A
#
# COMPACT_ATOMS: atom_id res chain seq x y z
N MET A 1 14.00 -4.91 14.11
CA MET A 1 12.89 -3.95 14.06
C MET A 1 11.71 -4.56 14.79
N ASP A 2 11.27 -3.93 15.87
CA ASP A 2 10.10 -4.35 16.65
C ASP A 2 8.81 -4.07 15.84
N ASN A 3 7.91 -5.05 15.74
CA ASN A 3 6.63 -4.97 15.03
C ASN A 3 5.67 -3.95 15.68
N THR A 4 5.97 -3.53 16.91
CA THR A 4 5.14 -2.62 17.72
C THR A 4 5.08 -1.20 17.15
N ASP A 5 6.14 -0.72 16.48
CA ASP A 5 6.24 0.66 15.97
C ASP A 5 5.21 0.99 14.86
N TRP A 6 4.98 0.06 13.93
CA TRP A 6 4.11 0.33 12.78
C TRP A 6 2.62 0.33 13.13
N LYS A 7 2.19 -0.50 14.08
CA LYS A 7 0.78 -0.52 14.54
C LYS A 7 0.41 0.80 15.20
N GLU A 8 1.29 1.34 16.06
CA GLU A 8 1.08 2.64 16.67
C GLU A 8 1.06 3.76 15.63
N LYS A 9 1.95 3.72 14.64
CA LYS A 9 1.97 4.69 13.54
C LYS A 9 0.67 4.70 12.73
N ILE A 10 0.06 3.54 12.48
CA ILE A 10 -1.26 3.44 11.82
C ILE A 10 -2.35 4.12 12.65
N VAL A 11 -2.38 3.86 13.97
CA VAL A 11 -3.33 4.50 14.88
C VAL A 11 -3.17 6.01 14.83
N GLN A 12 -1.94 6.52 14.86
CA GLN A 12 -1.68 7.95 14.77
C GLN A 12 -2.06 8.53 13.41
N LEU A 13 -1.80 7.82 12.30
CA LEU A 13 -2.21 8.24 10.96
C LEU A 13 -3.73 8.37 10.86
N ARG A 14 -4.50 7.42 11.41
CA ARG A 14 -5.97 7.44 11.39
C ARG A 14 -6.57 8.61 12.18
N LYS A 15 -5.86 9.13 13.18
CA LYS A 15 -6.28 10.32 13.95
C LYS A 15 -6.05 11.64 13.21
N ARG A 16 -5.34 11.64 12.08
CA ARG A 16 -5.02 12.89 11.36
C ARG A 16 -6.21 13.32 10.49
N ASP A 17 -6.62 14.58 10.65
CA ASP A 17 -7.69 15.19 9.84
C ASP A 17 -7.35 15.27 8.34
N ARG A 18 -6.06 15.33 8.00
CA ARG A 18 -5.59 15.34 6.61
C ARG A 18 -4.50 14.32 6.38
N LEU A 19 -4.87 13.23 5.73
CA LEU A 19 -3.94 12.21 5.26
C LEU A 19 -3.33 12.60 3.90
N ARG A 20 -2.04 12.32 3.74
CA ARG A 20 -1.41 12.33 2.43
C ARG A 20 -1.97 11.18 1.60
N ARG A 21 -2.11 11.36 0.28
CA ARG A 21 -2.65 10.34 -0.65
C ARG A 21 -1.99 8.97 -0.46
N ALA A 22 -0.67 8.93 -0.39
CA ALA A 22 0.08 7.67 -0.22
C ALA A 22 -0.28 6.96 1.11
N ASN A 23 -0.43 7.69 2.21
CA ASN A 23 -0.85 7.13 3.49
C ASN A 23 -2.29 6.62 3.44
N ALA A 24 -3.19 7.34 2.75
CA ALA A 24 -4.58 6.92 2.59
C ALA A 24 -4.66 5.60 1.79
N ILE A 25 -3.89 5.48 0.70
CA ILE A 25 -3.80 4.25 -0.08
C ILE A 25 -3.25 3.10 0.78
N HIS A 26 -2.16 3.33 1.51
CA HIS A 26 -1.58 2.30 2.36
C HIS A 26 -2.56 1.81 3.44
N LEU A 27 -3.24 2.74 4.13
CA LEU A 27 -4.25 2.38 5.13
C LEU A 27 -5.40 1.58 4.52
N HIS A 28 -5.87 1.95 3.34
CA HIS A 28 -6.88 1.17 2.62
C HIS A 28 -6.37 -0.25 2.30
N CYS A 29 -5.10 -0.40 1.90
CA CYS A 29 -4.51 -1.71 1.68
C CYS A 29 -4.39 -2.53 2.96
N VAL A 30 -4.06 -1.90 4.10
CA VAL A 30 -4.04 -2.54 5.42
C VAL A 30 -5.44 -3.06 5.78
N ASP A 31 -6.49 -2.26 5.57
CA ASP A 31 -7.87 -2.67 5.81
C ASP A 31 -8.27 -3.84 4.90
N CYS A 32 -7.88 -3.78 3.62
CA CYS A 32 -8.17 -4.81 2.62
C CYS A 32 -7.56 -6.18 2.96
N VAL A 33 -6.34 -6.23 3.52
CA VAL A 33 -5.67 -7.49 3.90
C VAL A 33 -5.95 -7.92 5.34
N GLY A 34 -6.94 -7.33 6.02
CA GLY A 34 -7.35 -7.72 7.37
C GLY A 34 -6.46 -7.19 8.50
N TYR A 35 -5.96 -5.96 8.37
CA TYR A 35 -5.09 -5.28 9.34
C TYR A 35 -3.70 -5.92 9.53
N GLU A 36 -3.30 -6.84 8.66
CA GLU A 36 -1.97 -7.45 8.70
C GLU A 36 -0.99 -6.70 7.79
N LEU A 37 -0.07 -5.94 8.41
CA LEU A 37 0.89 -5.11 7.69
C LEU A 37 1.81 -5.90 6.76
N TYR A 38 2.26 -7.07 7.21
CA TYR A 38 3.13 -7.90 6.40
C TYR A 38 2.40 -8.38 5.13
N ALA A 39 1.11 -8.66 5.23
CA ALA A 39 0.27 -9.10 4.12
C ALA A 39 0.15 -8.03 3.02
N VAL A 40 0.21 -6.73 3.36
CA VAL A 40 0.23 -5.65 2.34
C VAL A 40 1.42 -5.80 1.40
N THR A 41 2.61 -6.06 1.95
CA THR A 41 3.84 -6.22 1.14
C THR A 41 3.80 -7.49 0.28
N LYS A 42 3.12 -8.53 0.78
CA LYS A 42 2.95 -9.84 0.13
C LYS A 42 1.70 -9.94 -0.76
N CYS A 43 0.91 -8.88 -0.88
CA CYS A 43 -0.29 -8.87 -1.71
C CYS A 43 0.05 -9.22 -3.17
N THR A 44 -0.60 -10.26 -3.70
CA THR A 44 -0.42 -10.79 -5.06
C THR A 44 -1.49 -10.30 -6.03
N CYS A 45 -2.32 -9.34 -5.64
CA CYS A 45 -3.35 -8.77 -6.52
C CYS A 45 -2.73 -7.73 -7.47
N TYR A 46 -1.88 -8.17 -8.39
CA TYR A 46 -1.11 -7.32 -9.30
C TYR A 46 -2.00 -6.45 -10.23
N HIS A 47 -3.21 -6.91 -10.52
CA HIS A 47 -4.20 -6.15 -11.30
C HIS A 47 -4.93 -5.08 -10.50
N CYS A 48 -4.68 -4.97 -9.19
CA CYS A 48 -5.27 -3.92 -8.38
C CYS A 48 -4.71 -2.56 -8.82
N PRO A 49 -5.56 -1.55 -9.14
CA PRO A 49 -5.11 -0.20 -9.50
C PRO A 49 -4.36 0.54 -8.40
N LEU A 50 -4.29 -0.01 -7.18
CA LEU A 50 -3.53 0.56 -6.07
C LEU A 50 -2.24 -0.24 -5.78
N TRP A 51 -2.00 -1.35 -6.49
CA TRP A 51 -0.96 -2.32 -6.14
C TRP A 51 0.43 -1.69 -6.08
N GLU A 52 0.77 -0.82 -7.03
CA GLU A 52 2.07 -0.15 -7.08
C GLU A 52 2.29 0.85 -5.93
N TRP A 53 1.21 1.34 -5.32
CA TRP A 53 1.23 2.34 -4.24
C TRP A 53 0.91 1.75 -2.86
N ARG A 54 0.69 0.43 -2.78
CA ARG A 54 0.17 -0.25 -1.59
C ARG A 54 1.03 -0.07 -0.33
N THR A 55 2.31 0.23 -0.48
CA THR A 55 3.25 0.46 0.64
C THR A 55 3.29 1.92 1.12
N GLY A 56 2.49 2.80 0.54
CA GLY A 56 2.49 4.23 0.88
C GLY A 56 3.68 5.00 0.29
N ALA A 57 4.25 4.49 -0.81
CA ALA A 57 5.27 5.19 -1.57
C ALA A 57 4.67 6.40 -2.32
N TYR A 58 5.45 7.47 -2.46
CA TYR A 58 5.06 8.65 -3.25
C TYR A 58 5.11 8.39 -4.76
N THR A 59 5.91 7.41 -5.17
CA THR A 59 6.07 6.96 -6.55
C THR A 59 5.64 5.50 -6.66
N PRO A 60 5.04 5.08 -7.78
CA PRO A 60 4.75 3.67 -8.01
C PRO A 60 6.03 2.84 -7.95
N LEU A 61 5.96 1.66 -7.34
CA LEU A 61 7.10 0.76 -7.18
C LEU A 61 7.56 0.12 -8.51
N VAL A 62 6.71 0.13 -9.54
CA VAL A 62 7.03 -0.36 -10.88
C VAL A 62 6.83 0.81 -11.85
N LYS A 63 7.79 1.04 -12.75
CA LYS A 63 7.57 1.97 -13.86
C LYS A 63 6.64 1.29 -14.85
N HIS A 64 5.58 1.97 -15.24
CA HIS A 64 4.52 1.51 -16.14
C HIS A 64 4.97 1.23 -17.60
N GLU A 65 6.27 0.95 -17.85
CA GLU A 65 6.86 0.88 -19.19
C GLU A 65 6.86 -0.55 -19.79
N GLU A 66 6.47 -1.57 -19.03
CA GLU A 66 6.53 -2.98 -19.50
C GLU A 66 5.17 -3.71 -19.51
N ILE A 67 4.07 -2.99 -19.71
CA ILE A 67 2.76 -3.61 -19.99
C ILE A 67 2.22 -3.10 -21.33
N SER A 68 3.03 -3.24 -22.38
CA SER A 68 2.59 -3.14 -23.77
C SER A 68 3.32 -4.18 -24.62
N GLY A 69 3.06 -5.46 -24.33
CA GLY A 69 3.68 -6.57 -25.06
C GLY A 69 2.90 -7.89 -25.01
N GLY A 70 1.60 -7.84 -24.70
CA GLY A 70 0.73 -9.02 -24.82
C GLY A 70 0.26 -9.17 -26.26
N THR A 71 1.00 -9.91 -27.08
CA THR A 71 0.47 -10.48 -28.33
C THR A 71 -0.46 -11.66 -28.00
N PHE A 72 -1.61 -11.67 -28.66
CA PHE A 72 -2.63 -12.72 -28.64
C PHE A 72 -2.10 -14.09 -29.05
#